data_AF-A0A2M7SX30-F1
#
_entry.id   AF-A0A2M7SX30-F1
#
_cell.length_a   1.000
_cell.length_b   1.000
_cell.length_c   1.000
_cell.angle_alpha   90.00
_cell.angle_beta   90.00
_cell.angle_gamma   90.00
#
_symmetry.space_group_name_H-M   'P 1'
#
loop_
_entity.id
_entity.type
_entity.pdbx_description
1 polymer ?
#
loop_
_entity_poly.entity_id
_entity_poly.type
_entity_poly.pdbx_seq_one_letter_code
_entity_poly.pdbx_strand_id
1 'polypeptide(L)' 'MRQLQAYFTGRVQGVGFRYTAADLADELGIVGRVRNLQDGRVELLAE' A
#
# COMPACT_ATOMS: atom_id res chain seq x y z
N MET A 1 15.11 -12.33 3.46
CA MET A 1 13.78 -11.92 2.95
C MET A 1 13.95 -10.56 2.30
N ARG A 2 13.24 -10.28 1.21
CA ARG A 2 13.44 -9.06 0.41
C ARG A 2 12.25 -8.13 0.62
N GLN A 3 12.52 -6.93 1.13
CA GLN A 3 11.49 -5.92 1.35
C GLN A 3 11.47 -4.92 0.19
N LEU A 4 10.28 -4.46 -0.21
CA LEU A 4 10.06 -3.39 -1.16
C LEU A 4 9.27 -2.25 -0.51
N GLN A 5 9.74 -1.02 -0.69
CA GLN A 5 9.03 0.20 -0.28
C GLN A 5 8.65 1.01 -1.52
N ALA A 6 7.38 1.38 -1.62
CA ALA A 6 6.84 2.20 -2.69
C ALA A 6 6.01 3.37 -2.14
N TYR A 7 6.00 4.47 -2.89
CA TYR A 7 5.18 5.65 -2.62
C TYR A 7 4.31 5.96 -3.82
N PHE A 8 3.01 6.09 -3.59
CA PHE A 8 2.03 6.44 -4.63
C PHE A 8 1.55 7.88 -4.43
N THR A 9 1.43 8.63 -5.52
CA THR A 9 1.01 10.05 -5.55
C THR A 9 -0.23 10.20 -6.45
N GLY A 10 -0.92 11.34 -6.35
CA GLY A 10 -2.14 11.63 -7.11
C GLY A 10 -3.42 11.35 -6.31
N ARG A 11 -4.49 10.91 -6.97
CA ARG A 11 -5.77 10.61 -6.31
C ARG A 11 -5.74 9.21 -5.68
N VAL A 12 -5.05 9.08 -4.56
CA VAL A 12 -4.78 7.79 -3.89
C VAL A 12 -5.42 7.64 -2.51
N GLN A 13 -5.92 8.74 -1.91
CA GLN A 13 -6.63 8.70 -0.62
C GLN A 13 -8.14 8.87 -0.83
N GLY A 14 -8.95 8.20 0.00
CA GLY A 14 -10.42 8.25 -0.09
C GLY A 14 -11.01 7.51 -1.29
N VAL A 15 -10.21 6.68 -1.99
CA VAL A 15 -10.62 5.95 -3.21
C VAL A 15 -10.55 4.43 -3.05
N GLY A 16 -10.44 3.92 -1.82
CA GLY A 16 -10.32 2.48 -1.56
C GLY A 16 -8.92 1.89 -1.75
N PHE A 17 -7.91 2.69 -2.13
CA PHE A 17 -6.53 2.22 -2.43
C PHE A 17 -5.98 1.25 -1.38
N ARG A 18 -6.03 1.62 -0.10
CA ARG A 18 -5.49 0.77 0.99
C ARG A 18 -6.21 -0.57 1.11
N TYR A 19 -7.52 -0.56 0.89
CA TYR A 19 -8.33 -1.78 0.96
C TYR A 19 -7.97 -2.72 -0.18
N THR A 20 -7.96 -2.23 -1.42
CA THR A 20 -7.55 -3.02 -2.60
C THR A 20 -6.12 -3.54 -2.49
N ALA A 21 -5.19 -2.73 -1.98
CA ALA A 21 -3.80 -3.16 -1.80
C ALA A 21 -3.66 -4.28 -0.75
N ALA A 22 -4.45 -4.22 0.34
CA ALA A 22 -4.46 -5.27 1.36
C ALA A 22 -5.10 -6.57 0.83
N ASP A 23 -6.24 -6.45 0.15
CA ASP A 23 -6.94 -7.58 -0.48
C ASP A 23 -6.04 -8.33 -1.47
N LEU A 24 -5.35 -7.60 -2.35
CA LEU A 24 -4.38 -8.20 -3.28
C LEU A 24 -3.18 -8.82 -2.57
N ALA A 25 -2.71 -8.24 -1.45
CA ALA A 25 -1.62 -8.81 -0.68
C ALA A 25 -2.02 -10.16 -0.07
N ASP A 26 -3.25 -10.26 0.46
CA ASP A 26 -3.81 -11.51 0.98
C ASP A 26 -3.95 -12.57 -0.12
N GLU A 27 -4.46 -12.19 -1.30
CA GLU A 27 -4.58 -13.09 -2.46
C GLU A 27 -3.22 -13.63 -2.95
N LEU A 28 -2.18 -12.81 -2.91
CA LEU A 28 -0.84 -13.16 -3.38
C LEU A 28 0.05 -13.78 -2.29
N GLY A 29 -0.42 -13.85 -1.03
CA GLY A 29 0.38 -14.31 0.11
C GLY A 29 1.57 -13.41 0.43
N ILE A 30 1.47 -12.11 0.11
CA ILE A 30 2.50 -11.10 0.38
C ILE A 30 2.21 -10.47 1.74
N VAL A 31 3.23 -10.33 2.60
CA VAL A 31 3.06 -9.67 3.90
C VAL A 31 3.57 -8.24 3.84
N GLY A 32 3.05 -7.36 4.69
CA GLY A 32 3.46 -5.96 4.67
C GLY A 32 2.45 -5.01 5.28
N ARG A 33 2.54 -3.73 4.89
CA ARG A 33 1.60 -2.68 5.33
C ARG A 33 1.38 -1.62 4.27
N VAL A 34 0.18 -1.05 4.28
CA VAL A 34 -0.20 0.09 3.44
C VAL A 34 -0.81 1.20 4.31
N ARG A 35 -0.34 2.45 4.18
CA ARG A 35 -0.84 3.59 4.98
C ARG A 35 -0.90 4.90 4.22
N ASN A 36 -1.86 5.75 4.58
CA ASN A 36 -1.93 7.13 4.11
C ASN A 36 -0.89 7.97 4.84
N LEU A 37 -0.20 8.83 4.11
CA LEU A 37 0.71 9.82 4.67
C LEU A 37 0.03 11.20 4.72
N GLN A 38 0.51 12.07 5.60
CA GLN A 38 -0.04 13.42 5.78
C GLN A 38 0.17 14.31 4.55
N ASP A 39 1.18 14.03 3.72
CA ASP A 39 1.47 14.75 2.48
C ASP A 39 0.60 14.33 1.29
N GLY A 40 -0.42 13.50 1.52
CA GLY A 40 -1.36 13.03 0.50
C GLY A 40 -0.93 11.76 -0.21
N ARG A 41 0.28 11.23 0.01
CA ARG A 41 0.75 9.97 -0.58
C ARG A 41 0.19 8.74 0.14
N VAL A 42 0.38 7.58 -0.49
CA VAL A 42 0.25 6.26 0.17
C VAL A 42 1.63 5.60 0.19
N GLU A 43 2.05 5.11 1.36
CA GLU A 43 3.23 4.24 1.52
C GLU A 43 2.79 2.77 1.50
N LEU A 44 3.52 1.94 0.76
CA LEU A 44 3.40 0.48 0.76
C LEU A 44 4.75 -0.13 1.11
N LEU A 45 4.76 -1.04 2.10
CA LEU A 45 5.85 -1.96 2.39
C LEU A 45 5.37 -3.38 2.10
N ALA A 46 6.16 -4.15 1.38
CA ALA A 46 5.89 -5.56 1.05
C ALA A 46 7.14 -6.42 1.31
N GLU A 47 6.95 -7.64 1.80
CA GLU A 47 7.97 -8.61 2.18
C GLU A 47 7.66 -10.02 1.65
#